data_AF-A0A2R6L8R5-F1
#
_entry.id   AF-A0A2R6L8R5-F1
#
_cell.length_a   1.000
_cell.length_b   1.000
_cell.length_c   1.000
_cell.angle_alpha   90.00
_cell.angle_beta   90.00
_cell.angle_gamma   90.00
#
_symmetry.space_group_name_H-M   'P 1'
#
loop_
_entity.id
_entity.type
_entity.pdbx_description
1 polymer ?
#
loop_
_entity_poly.entity_id
_entity_poly.type
_entity_poly.pdbx_seq_one_letter_code
_entity_poly.pdbx_strand_id
1 'polypeptide(L)'
;MSDRHDTDDREAPTDPGEGYEPVELDEAFDTDRRKFMQLGAGVGASALVGGDDGETTVGAGEAGSRVPATVTDDVEQPTAIRTFPVFEFDEAAGEWEQTDTRSWRTVRKTGNCCENYLTVDPEGTIYDMGGQLTLHVSEDRGRSWTTVEPATPYPITSEGCVSPTPTGDVVAVDWNPYGTDRLVAFKYDADEERWFYNETPLHPPFYDRPWMVVYPGPFEIAGQEVPYLVVQRGSVGRPDETLLVSLDGLNYFYVSERQVDSAIEGETVEFLDDLPESEILDYVQPQIRGGFTPLGDGRALADGASAPCDTVVADGDLRWSCFDTPEGLPDGDLLVDSRGYLHVVDFADTSFTYRYSTDGGRTWEASTFRIPAPYERLGGLSDFKVNGEHDVTAVAIHASDTEEAVDQDMVFRIDGAVEGPREVELLYFGRADATYAASADTGERFDFTTLGILPEDGTLVVSFADQTDTDPQIAVELDEPRESVPAFERFGVREDDTDAGTVTGDRTVRMELQVECQREARLRDVLPIEWRVDDTEAVTAVDRRPDAGVQYVHLGTEGTEFDLTYYPRAPDDPADTGVYEVGPLELEAGDGDWRSVADTAATYTVVGGEV
;
A
#
# COMPACT_ATOMS: atom_id res chain seq x y z
N MET A 1 62.08 19.21 -30.38
CA MET A 1 62.79 18.03 -29.82
C MET A 1 61.67 17.00 -29.66
N SER A 2 61.42 16.06 -30.57
CA SER A 2 62.32 15.04 -31.18
C SER A 2 62.93 14.15 -30.07
N ASP A 3 62.86 12.81 -30.06
CA ASP A 3 62.46 11.73 -31.01
C ASP A 3 61.90 10.51 -30.19
N ARG A 4 61.24 9.41 -30.66
CA ARG A 4 60.90 8.83 -31.99
C ARG A 4 59.86 7.66 -31.89
N HIS A 5 59.29 7.26 -33.04
CA HIS A 5 58.98 5.89 -33.60
C HIS A 5 58.51 4.68 -32.72
N ASP A 6 57.77 3.67 -33.20
CA ASP A 6 57.46 3.25 -34.60
C ASP A 6 56.05 2.63 -34.78
N THR A 7 55.58 2.82 -36.02
CA THR A 7 54.62 2.11 -36.91
C THR A 7 54.26 0.61 -36.68
N ASP A 8 53.03 0.22 -37.06
CA ASP A 8 52.78 -0.65 -38.23
C ASP A 8 51.33 -0.44 -38.75
N ASP A 9 51.15 -0.38 -40.08
CA ASP A 9 49.85 -0.26 -40.75
C ASP A 9 49.31 -1.67 -41.11
N ARG A 10 48.03 -1.98 -40.88
CA ARG A 10 47.34 -3.04 -41.63
C ARG A 10 45.90 -2.69 -42.02
N GLU A 11 45.67 -2.98 -43.30
CA GLU A 11 44.50 -2.73 -44.13
C GLU A 11 43.19 -3.29 -43.55
N ALA A 12 42.08 -2.58 -43.82
CA ALA A 12 40.74 -3.07 -43.58
C ALA A 12 40.34 -4.13 -44.62
N PRO A 13 39.71 -5.25 -44.23
CA PRO A 13 39.21 -6.25 -45.18
C PRO A 13 37.91 -5.78 -45.84
N THR A 14 37.83 -5.99 -47.14
CA THR A 14 36.62 -5.84 -47.95
C THR A 14 35.68 -7.04 -47.79
N ASP A 15 34.38 -6.75 -47.70
CA ASP A 15 33.22 -7.51 -48.19
C ASP A 15 33.42 -8.98 -48.66
N PRO A 16 32.71 -9.94 -48.04
CA PRO A 16 32.30 -11.18 -48.65
C PRO A 16 30.77 -11.26 -48.82
N GLY A 17 30.27 -10.99 -50.03
CA GLY A 17 28.92 -11.36 -50.43
C GLY A 17 28.74 -12.87 -50.66
N GLU A 18 27.47 -13.28 -50.70
CA GLU A 18 26.92 -14.60 -51.06
C GLU A 18 27.12 -15.76 -50.06
N GLY A 19 25.99 -16.30 -49.54
CA GLY A 19 25.94 -17.70 -49.12
C GLY A 19 25.45 -18.04 -47.69
N TYR A 20 24.58 -17.25 -47.07
CA TYR A 20 23.73 -17.73 -45.97
C TYR A 20 22.26 -17.64 -46.38
N GLU A 21 21.64 -18.79 -46.61
CA GLU A 21 20.18 -18.91 -46.48
C GLU A 21 19.85 -18.82 -44.97
N PRO A 22 18.78 -18.13 -44.56
CA PRO A 22 18.30 -18.22 -43.19
C PRO A 22 17.96 -19.69 -42.91
N VAL A 23 18.54 -20.26 -41.86
CA VAL A 23 18.01 -21.50 -41.30
C VAL A 23 16.74 -21.10 -40.56
N GLU A 24 15.59 -21.63 -40.97
CA GLU A 24 14.35 -21.53 -40.20
C GLU A 24 14.59 -22.16 -38.82
N LEU A 25 14.83 -21.31 -37.83
CA LEU A 25 15.07 -21.70 -36.44
C LEU A 25 13.74 -21.87 -35.68
N ASP A 26 12.69 -21.18 -36.15
CA ASP A 26 11.37 -21.07 -35.53
C ASP A 26 10.75 -22.45 -35.24
N GLU A 27 10.64 -23.33 -36.24
CA GLU A 27 10.06 -24.67 -36.05
C GLU A 27 10.87 -25.53 -35.07
N ALA A 28 12.20 -25.37 -35.01
CA ALA A 28 13.07 -26.20 -34.20
C ALA A 28 13.04 -25.81 -32.71
N PHE A 29 13.08 -24.50 -32.41
CA PHE A 29 12.98 -23.98 -31.06
C PHE A 29 11.59 -24.20 -30.46
N ASP A 30 10.54 -23.90 -31.22
CA ASP A 30 9.15 -24.12 -30.81
C ASP A 30 8.88 -25.60 -30.47
N THR A 31 9.38 -26.51 -31.33
CA THR A 31 9.24 -27.96 -31.12
C THR A 31 9.94 -28.46 -29.84
N ASP A 32 11.07 -27.87 -29.42
CA ASP A 32 11.75 -28.27 -28.18
C ASP A 32 11.17 -27.56 -26.93
N ARG A 33 10.67 -26.32 -27.04
CA ARG A 33 9.90 -25.65 -25.97
C ARG A 33 8.61 -26.42 -25.64
N ARG A 34 7.82 -26.80 -26.65
CA ARG A 34 6.61 -27.65 -26.46
C ARG A 34 6.94 -29.00 -25.82
N LYS A 35 8.07 -29.63 -26.15
CA LYS A 35 8.52 -30.87 -25.48
C LYS A 35 8.93 -30.64 -24.03
N PHE A 36 9.58 -29.52 -23.71
CA PHE A 36 9.96 -29.20 -22.34
C PHE A 36 8.71 -28.96 -21.47
N MET A 37 7.72 -28.22 -22.00
CA MET A 37 6.41 -28.05 -21.34
C MET A 37 5.66 -29.38 -21.18
N GLN A 38 5.63 -30.23 -22.22
CA GLN A 38 5.05 -31.59 -22.12
C GLN A 38 5.79 -32.51 -21.12
N LEU A 39 7.10 -32.32 -20.92
CA LEU A 39 7.87 -33.05 -19.91
C LEU A 39 7.55 -32.59 -18.50
N GLY A 40 7.29 -31.30 -18.28
CA GLY A 40 6.80 -30.77 -16.99
C GLY A 40 5.49 -31.43 -16.57
N ALA A 41 4.46 -31.33 -17.42
CA ALA A 41 3.16 -31.97 -17.20
C ALA A 41 3.25 -33.52 -17.08
N GLY A 42 4.21 -34.15 -17.77
CA GLY A 42 4.37 -35.61 -17.78
C GLY A 42 5.04 -36.23 -16.54
N VAL A 43 5.77 -35.46 -15.74
CA VAL A 43 6.56 -35.99 -14.60
C VAL A 43 5.77 -36.02 -13.28
N GLY A 44 4.75 -35.17 -13.10
CA GLY A 44 3.89 -35.17 -11.91
C GLY A 44 3.07 -36.45 -11.71
N ALA A 45 2.73 -37.16 -12.80
CA ALA A 45 1.80 -38.30 -12.79
C ALA A 45 2.37 -39.63 -12.24
N SER A 46 3.45 -39.63 -11.45
CA SER A 46 4.11 -40.88 -11.01
C SER A 46 4.77 -40.86 -9.62
N ALA A 47 4.06 -40.36 -8.60
CA ALA A 47 4.40 -40.67 -7.21
C ALA A 47 3.21 -40.59 -6.22
N LEU A 48 2.31 -41.60 -6.22
CA LEU A 48 1.64 -42.15 -5.01
C LEU A 48 0.61 -43.24 -5.39
N VAL A 49 1.06 -44.50 -5.54
CA VAL A 49 0.14 -45.66 -5.60
C VAL A 49 -0.01 -46.27 -4.22
N GLY A 50 -0.99 -45.78 -3.48
CA GLY A 50 -1.50 -46.36 -2.23
C GLY A 50 -3.02 -46.22 -2.24
N GLY A 51 -3.71 -47.23 -2.77
CA GLY A 51 -5.07 -47.05 -3.27
C GLY A 51 -6.18 -47.07 -2.23
N ASP A 52 -7.26 -46.37 -2.56
CA ASP A 52 -8.64 -46.81 -2.33
C ASP A 52 -9.49 -46.36 -3.53
N ASP A 53 -10.59 -47.07 -3.83
CA ASP A 53 -11.35 -46.89 -5.08
C ASP A 53 -12.29 -45.65 -5.02
N GLY A 54 -11.71 -44.46 -5.22
CA GLY A 54 -12.43 -43.20 -5.45
C GLY A 54 -12.11 -42.61 -6.82
N GLU A 55 -13.14 -42.27 -7.60
CA GLU A 55 -12.99 -41.66 -8.93
C GLU A 55 -12.73 -40.14 -8.79
N THR A 56 -11.50 -39.77 -8.43
CA THR A 56 -11.04 -38.37 -8.46
C THR A 56 -10.76 -37.95 -9.89
N THR A 57 -11.59 -37.06 -10.43
CA THR A 57 -11.25 -36.22 -11.57
C THR A 57 -10.20 -35.21 -11.12
N VAL A 58 -8.92 -35.51 -11.37
CA VAL A 58 -7.83 -34.53 -11.17
C VAL A 58 -8.00 -33.42 -12.20
N GLY A 59 -8.11 -32.17 -11.73
CA GLY A 59 -8.17 -30.99 -12.58
C GLY A 59 -6.90 -30.81 -13.42
N ALA A 60 -7.03 -30.19 -14.59
CA ALA A 60 -5.89 -29.93 -15.46
C ALA A 60 -5.08 -28.74 -14.92
N GLY A 61 -4.02 -29.01 -14.14
CA GLY A 61 -3.11 -27.95 -13.67
C GLY A 61 -2.11 -28.43 -12.59
N GLU A 62 -2.55 -29.27 -11.66
CA GLU A 62 -1.74 -29.70 -10.50
C GLU A 62 -0.61 -30.70 -10.88
N ALA A 63 0.48 -30.17 -11.44
CA ALA A 63 1.63 -30.97 -11.86
C ALA A 63 2.65 -31.26 -10.73
N GLY A 64 2.44 -30.71 -9.53
CA GLY A 64 3.43 -30.74 -8.44
C GLY A 64 2.88 -31.04 -7.05
N SER A 65 3.67 -30.67 -6.03
CA SER A 65 3.37 -30.97 -4.63
C SER A 65 2.44 -29.90 -4.05
N ARG A 66 1.40 -30.32 -3.32
CA ARG A 66 0.57 -29.44 -2.51
C ARG A 66 0.47 -30.00 -1.08
N VAL A 67 0.74 -29.15 -0.09
CA VAL A 67 0.65 -29.51 1.33
C VAL A 67 -0.40 -28.60 1.97
N PRO A 68 -1.36 -29.12 2.76
CA PRO A 68 -2.32 -28.25 3.46
C PRO A 68 -1.60 -27.26 4.37
N ALA A 69 -1.96 -25.98 4.26
CA ALA A 69 -1.46 -24.94 5.16
C ALA A 69 -2.08 -25.09 6.56
N THR A 70 -1.44 -24.46 7.54
CA THR A 70 -2.04 -24.22 8.86
C THR A 70 -2.82 -22.92 8.77
N VAL A 71 -4.12 -23.00 9.06
CA VAL A 71 -5.02 -21.85 9.13
C VAL A 71 -5.36 -21.63 10.61
N THR A 72 -5.22 -20.39 11.09
CA THR A 72 -5.60 -20.00 12.45
C THR A 72 -6.54 -18.82 12.41
N ASP A 73 -7.79 -19.03 12.81
CA ASP A 73 -8.83 -18.00 12.85
C ASP A 73 -8.78 -17.16 14.13
N ASP A 74 -9.48 -16.02 14.14
CA ASP A 74 -9.64 -15.11 15.29
C ASP A 74 -8.29 -14.64 15.90
N VAL A 75 -7.27 -14.39 15.06
CA VAL A 75 -5.97 -13.89 15.51
C VAL A 75 -6.11 -12.42 15.98
N GLU A 76 -5.73 -12.17 17.22
CA GLU A 76 -5.85 -10.85 17.85
C GLU A 76 -4.83 -9.87 17.26
N GLN A 77 -5.28 -9.06 16.30
CA GLN A 77 -4.53 -7.90 15.81
C GLN A 77 -4.96 -6.61 16.54
N PRO A 78 -4.01 -5.77 17.00
CA PRO A 78 -4.34 -4.49 17.62
C PRO A 78 -5.01 -3.54 16.60
N THR A 79 -6.31 -3.32 16.77
CA THR A 79 -7.08 -2.37 15.96
C THR A 79 -7.43 -1.11 16.74
N ALA A 80 -7.58 0.00 16.02
CA ALA A 80 -8.16 1.24 16.52
C ALA A 80 -9.00 1.89 15.42
N ILE A 81 -9.97 2.72 15.81
CA ILE A 81 -10.59 3.66 14.88
C ILE A 81 -9.83 4.98 15.01
N ARG A 82 -9.31 5.48 13.89
CA ARG A 82 -8.68 6.80 13.79
C ARG A 82 -9.45 7.65 12.78
N THR A 83 -9.31 8.96 12.91
CA THR A 83 -9.85 9.94 11.98
C THR A 83 -8.68 10.61 11.28
N PHE A 84 -8.76 10.72 9.96
CA PHE A 84 -7.72 11.31 9.11
C PHE A 84 -8.30 12.47 8.29
N PRO A 85 -7.54 13.54 8.05
CA PRO A 85 -8.02 14.72 7.33
C PRO A 85 -8.15 14.44 5.83
N VAL A 86 -9.19 15.02 5.24
CA VAL A 86 -9.49 15.04 3.80
C VAL A 86 -9.32 16.47 3.31
N PHE A 87 -8.56 16.65 2.23
CA PHE A 87 -8.35 17.93 1.57
C PHE A 87 -8.92 17.92 0.15
N GLU A 88 -9.51 19.03 -0.27
CA GLU A 88 -9.88 19.30 -1.66
C GLU A 88 -8.98 20.41 -2.22
N PHE A 89 -8.80 20.44 -3.54
CA PHE A 89 -7.99 21.48 -4.19
C PHE A 89 -8.83 22.72 -4.54
N ASP A 90 -8.59 23.85 -3.87
CA ASP A 90 -9.18 25.13 -4.28
C ASP A 90 -8.43 25.68 -5.51
N GLU A 91 -9.01 25.51 -6.70
CA GLU A 91 -8.47 26.07 -7.94
C GLU A 91 -8.26 27.60 -7.90
N ALA A 92 -9.01 28.34 -7.08
CA ALA A 92 -8.95 29.80 -7.00
C ALA A 92 -7.81 30.29 -6.09
N ALA A 93 -7.50 29.57 -5.01
CA ALA A 93 -6.30 29.78 -4.20
C ALA A 93 -5.06 29.15 -4.86
N GLY A 94 -5.21 28.01 -5.51
CA GLY A 94 -4.12 27.16 -6.01
C GLY A 94 -3.48 26.29 -4.93
N GLU A 95 -4.21 26.00 -3.85
CA GLU A 95 -3.76 25.36 -2.61
C GLU A 95 -4.77 24.26 -2.20
N TRP A 96 -4.34 23.35 -1.32
CA TRP A 96 -5.20 22.30 -0.75
C TRP A 96 -5.85 22.79 0.55
N GLU A 97 -7.17 22.73 0.65
CA GLU A 97 -7.94 23.12 1.85
C GLU A 97 -8.53 21.86 2.52
N GLN A 98 -8.39 21.74 3.84
CA GLN A 98 -9.00 20.64 4.60
C GLN A 98 -10.52 20.86 4.65
N THR A 99 -11.29 20.03 3.94
CA THR A 99 -12.76 20.16 3.86
C THR A 99 -13.49 19.21 4.80
N ASP A 100 -12.92 18.02 5.05
CA ASP A 100 -13.59 16.94 5.76
C ASP A 100 -12.60 16.06 6.54
N THR A 101 -13.11 15.12 7.32
CA THR A 101 -12.33 14.02 7.89
C THR A 101 -13.03 12.70 7.63
N ARG A 102 -12.25 11.62 7.66
CA ARG A 102 -12.75 10.28 7.42
C ARG A 102 -12.29 9.32 8.51
N SER A 103 -13.19 8.42 8.90
CA SER A 103 -12.91 7.37 9.88
C SER A 103 -12.31 6.13 9.20
N TRP A 104 -11.23 5.63 9.78
CA TRP A 104 -10.49 4.46 9.30
C TRP A 104 -10.28 3.48 10.45
N ARG A 105 -10.38 2.18 10.17
CA ARG A 105 -9.86 1.15 11.07
C ARG A 105 -8.38 0.98 10.78
N THR A 106 -7.53 1.47 11.68
CA THR A 106 -6.11 1.18 11.64
C THR A 106 -5.84 -0.18 12.28
N VAL A 107 -5.12 -1.04 11.58
CA VAL A 107 -4.69 -2.38 12.00
C VAL A 107 -3.17 -2.40 12.08
N ARG A 108 -2.62 -3.06 13.09
CA ARG A 108 -1.18 -3.12 13.37
C ARG A 108 -0.74 -4.59 13.43
N LYS A 109 0.55 -4.85 13.15
CA LYS A 109 1.18 -6.19 13.20
C LYS A 109 0.65 -7.22 12.20
N THR A 110 0.09 -6.76 11.08
CA THR A 110 -0.23 -7.62 9.92
C THR A 110 0.96 -7.75 8.95
N GLY A 111 1.96 -6.86 9.03
CA GLY A 111 3.27 -6.98 8.38
C GLY A 111 4.46 -6.73 9.31
N ASN A 112 5.69 -6.65 8.77
CA ASN A 112 6.90 -6.24 9.51
C ASN A 112 7.34 -4.81 9.21
N CYS A 113 8.28 -4.36 10.02
CA CYS A 113 9.15 -3.18 9.98
C CYS A 113 9.76 -2.69 8.65
N CYS A 114 9.35 -3.23 7.50
CA CYS A 114 9.88 -2.90 6.17
C CYS A 114 8.82 -2.97 5.05
N GLU A 115 8.02 -4.04 5.02
CA GLU A 115 7.26 -4.45 3.83
C GLU A 115 5.87 -4.99 4.17
N ASN A 116 4.83 -4.40 3.59
CA ASN A 116 3.46 -4.91 3.58
C ASN A 116 2.86 -4.83 2.17
N TYR A 117 2.53 -6.00 1.61
CA TYR A 117 1.89 -6.18 0.32
C TYR A 117 0.40 -6.43 0.54
N LEU A 118 -0.37 -5.35 0.37
CA LEU A 118 -1.81 -5.34 0.45
C LEU A 118 -2.46 -5.66 -0.90
N THR A 119 -3.51 -6.49 -0.91
CA THR A 119 -4.45 -6.59 -2.03
C THR A 119 -5.86 -6.90 -1.53
N VAL A 120 -6.85 -6.81 -2.42
CA VAL A 120 -8.26 -7.14 -2.18
C VAL A 120 -8.82 -7.98 -3.32
N ASP A 121 -9.70 -8.93 -3.02
CA ASP A 121 -10.40 -9.74 -4.02
C ASP A 121 -11.77 -9.14 -4.43
N PRO A 122 -12.45 -9.69 -5.46
CA PRO A 122 -13.80 -9.27 -5.86
C PRO A 122 -14.87 -9.44 -4.77
N GLU A 123 -14.62 -10.26 -3.75
CA GLU A 123 -15.50 -10.54 -2.62
C GLU A 123 -15.35 -9.52 -1.46
N GLY A 124 -14.26 -8.73 -1.45
CA GLY A 124 -13.94 -7.73 -0.43
C GLY A 124 -13.01 -8.22 0.68
N THR A 125 -12.45 -9.42 0.52
CA THR A 125 -11.44 -9.98 1.42
C THR A 125 -10.14 -9.19 1.29
N ILE A 126 -9.60 -8.78 2.43
CA ILE A 126 -8.31 -8.07 2.52
C ILE A 126 -7.21 -9.09 2.77
N TYR A 127 -6.14 -9.01 1.98
CA TYR A 127 -4.94 -9.83 2.13
C TYR A 127 -3.73 -8.93 2.43
N ASP A 128 -2.98 -9.25 3.48
CA ASP A 128 -1.71 -8.58 3.82
C ASP A 128 -0.60 -9.61 4.00
N MET A 129 0.57 -9.32 3.42
CA MET A 129 1.69 -10.25 3.33
C MET A 129 3.04 -9.53 3.23
N GLY A 130 4.10 -10.17 3.69
CA GLY A 130 5.37 -9.50 3.93
C GLY A 130 5.42 -9.15 5.40
N GLY A 131 6.46 -9.60 6.08
CA GLY A 131 6.43 -9.60 7.53
C GLY A 131 7.18 -10.77 8.14
N GLN A 132 6.43 -11.85 8.16
CA GLN A 132 6.70 -13.17 8.68
C GLN A 132 6.12 -14.12 7.62
N LEU A 133 6.51 -15.40 7.66
CA LEU A 133 6.07 -16.40 6.68
C LEU A 133 4.62 -16.85 6.97
N THR A 134 3.72 -15.86 6.89
CA THR A 134 2.37 -15.81 7.43
C THR A 134 1.59 -14.82 6.55
N LEU A 135 0.58 -15.31 5.83
CA LEU A 135 -0.38 -14.46 5.12
C LEU A 135 -1.52 -14.11 6.08
N HIS A 136 -1.88 -12.83 6.15
CA HIS A 136 -3.00 -12.32 6.92
C HIS A 136 -4.22 -12.11 6.02
N VAL A 137 -5.38 -12.62 6.44
CA VAL A 137 -6.64 -12.59 5.68
C VAL A 137 -7.74 -11.97 6.55
N SER A 138 -8.54 -11.06 6.00
CA SER A 138 -9.71 -10.48 6.69
C SER A 138 -10.91 -10.34 5.77
N GLU A 139 -11.97 -11.10 6.06
CA GLU A 139 -13.25 -11.10 5.35
C GLU A 139 -14.25 -10.05 5.91
N ASP A 140 -13.86 -9.24 6.90
CA ASP A 140 -14.76 -8.34 7.63
C ASP A 140 -14.25 -6.89 7.77
N ARG A 141 -13.43 -6.49 6.79
CA ARG A 141 -12.80 -5.16 6.67
C ARG A 141 -11.84 -4.88 7.83
N GLY A 142 -11.02 -5.87 8.19
CA GLY A 142 -9.95 -5.76 9.18
C GLY A 142 -10.40 -5.80 10.65
N ARG A 143 -11.62 -6.27 10.98
CA ARG A 143 -12.08 -6.39 12.37
C ARG A 143 -11.58 -7.68 13.02
N SER A 144 -11.57 -8.77 12.27
CA SER A 144 -10.96 -10.05 12.62
C SER A 144 -9.99 -10.49 11.52
N TRP A 145 -9.04 -11.34 11.88
CA TRP A 145 -7.96 -11.78 11.00
C TRP A 145 -7.74 -13.28 11.17
N THR A 146 -7.60 -13.97 10.04
CA THR A 146 -7.13 -15.34 9.95
C THR A 146 -5.68 -15.31 9.46
N THR A 147 -4.81 -16.16 10.01
CA THR A 147 -3.45 -16.37 9.49
C THR A 147 -3.31 -17.68 8.75
N VAL A 148 -2.53 -17.67 7.67
CA VAL A 148 -2.18 -18.83 6.86
C VAL A 148 -0.66 -19.02 6.87
N GLU A 149 -0.22 -20.17 7.37
CA GLU A 149 1.18 -20.50 7.63
C GLU A 149 1.55 -21.87 7.05
N PRO A 150 2.83 -22.13 6.71
CA PRO A 150 3.26 -23.48 6.38
C PRO A 150 3.16 -24.39 7.61
N ALA A 151 2.86 -25.68 7.43
CA ALA A 151 2.64 -26.63 8.53
C ALA A 151 3.87 -26.89 9.42
N THR A 152 5.04 -26.33 9.08
CA THR A 152 6.21 -26.23 9.96
C THR A 152 6.56 -24.75 10.14
N PRO A 153 6.45 -24.19 11.36
CA PRO A 153 6.69 -22.77 11.59
C PRO A 153 8.16 -22.40 11.39
N TYR A 154 8.40 -21.25 10.76
CA TYR A 154 9.73 -20.73 10.43
C TYR A 154 9.99 -19.41 11.20
N PRO A 155 11.08 -19.29 11.97
CA PRO A 155 11.18 -18.27 13.04
C PRO A 155 11.82 -16.94 12.59
N ILE A 156 11.53 -16.44 11.38
CA ILE A 156 12.34 -15.39 10.73
C ILE A 156 11.48 -14.48 9.83
N THR A 157 11.84 -13.19 9.82
CA THR A 157 11.41 -12.12 8.89
C THR A 157 11.38 -12.59 7.43
N SER A 158 10.34 -12.21 6.70
CA SER A 158 10.17 -12.53 5.29
C SER A 158 9.49 -11.42 4.49
N GLU A 159 9.48 -11.60 3.18
CA GLU A 159 9.18 -10.61 2.14
C GLU A 159 8.28 -11.27 1.09
N GLY A 160 7.12 -10.69 0.77
CA GLY A 160 6.10 -11.43 0.03
C GLY A 160 5.13 -10.59 -0.78
N CYS A 161 4.31 -11.27 -1.58
CA CYS A 161 3.26 -10.68 -2.40
C CYS A 161 2.09 -11.66 -2.59
N VAL A 162 0.90 -11.12 -2.78
CA VAL A 162 -0.38 -11.84 -2.85
C VAL A 162 -1.25 -11.24 -3.95
N SER A 163 -2.06 -12.06 -4.62
CA SER A 163 -2.98 -11.62 -5.67
C SER A 163 -4.16 -12.59 -5.80
N PRO A 164 -5.41 -12.11 -5.99
CA PRO A 164 -6.54 -12.93 -6.40
C PRO A 164 -6.35 -13.45 -7.83
N THR A 165 -7.23 -14.33 -8.30
CA THR A 165 -7.17 -14.88 -9.65
C THR A 165 -8.55 -14.93 -10.33
N PRO A 166 -8.63 -15.08 -11.66
CA PRO A 166 -9.90 -15.19 -12.38
C PRO A 166 -10.77 -16.40 -12.01
N THR A 167 -10.27 -17.36 -11.22
CA THR A 167 -11.03 -18.53 -10.75
C THR A 167 -11.59 -18.37 -9.33
N GLY A 168 -11.31 -17.25 -8.66
CA GLY A 168 -11.56 -17.09 -7.21
C GLY A 168 -10.48 -17.75 -6.34
N ASP A 169 -9.49 -18.42 -6.93
CA ASP A 169 -8.30 -18.83 -6.20
C ASP A 169 -7.51 -17.57 -5.78
N VAL A 170 -6.77 -17.66 -4.67
CA VAL A 170 -5.82 -16.61 -4.24
C VAL A 170 -4.44 -17.21 -4.20
N VAL A 171 -3.48 -16.57 -4.85
CA VAL A 171 -2.09 -17.02 -4.90
C VAL A 171 -1.22 -16.05 -4.13
N ALA A 172 -0.18 -16.57 -3.48
CA ALA A 172 0.73 -15.79 -2.68
C ALA A 172 2.12 -16.42 -2.70
N VAL A 173 3.17 -15.59 -2.62
CA VAL A 173 4.55 -16.04 -2.61
C VAL A 173 5.35 -15.26 -1.57
N ASP A 174 6.08 -15.98 -0.75
CA ASP A 174 6.94 -15.47 0.32
C ASP A 174 8.41 -15.90 0.09
N TRP A 175 9.35 -15.00 0.36
CA TRP A 175 10.78 -15.27 0.41
C TRP A 175 11.36 -14.99 1.79
N ASN A 176 12.29 -15.86 2.23
CA ASN A 176 13.08 -15.71 3.44
C ASN A 176 14.55 -15.34 3.12
N PRO A 177 14.88 -14.04 2.94
CA PRO A 177 16.26 -13.58 2.74
C PRO A 177 17.17 -13.87 3.93
N TYR A 178 16.67 -13.60 5.14
CA TYR A 178 17.52 -13.34 6.31
C TYR A 178 18.00 -14.59 7.05
N GLY A 179 17.47 -15.76 6.70
CA GLY A 179 17.74 -17.00 7.41
C GLY A 179 18.23 -18.15 6.55
N THR A 180 17.49 -18.45 5.48
CA THR A 180 17.62 -19.75 4.80
C THR A 180 17.56 -19.71 3.28
N ASP A 181 17.32 -18.55 2.66
CA ASP A 181 17.12 -18.39 1.21
C ASP A 181 16.09 -19.41 0.68
N ARG A 182 14.84 -19.20 1.09
CA ARG A 182 13.72 -20.10 0.82
C ARG A 182 12.55 -19.33 0.24
N LEU A 183 11.93 -19.91 -0.77
CA LEU A 183 10.68 -19.44 -1.33
C LEU A 183 9.54 -20.40 -0.98
N VAL A 184 8.41 -19.86 -0.54
CA VAL A 184 7.18 -20.60 -0.26
C VAL A 184 6.05 -20.00 -1.08
N ALA A 185 5.36 -20.85 -1.85
CA ALA A 185 4.12 -20.48 -2.51
C ALA A 185 2.93 -20.93 -1.66
N PHE A 186 1.88 -20.12 -1.62
CA PHE A 186 0.59 -20.41 -1.01
C PHE A 186 -0.50 -20.31 -2.08
N LYS A 187 -1.55 -21.12 -1.93
CA LYS A 187 -2.76 -21.06 -2.74
C LYS A 187 -3.99 -21.28 -1.86
N TYR A 188 -4.95 -20.37 -1.92
CA TYR A 188 -6.34 -20.69 -1.63
C TYR A 188 -6.95 -21.32 -2.87
N ASP A 189 -7.44 -22.55 -2.74
CA ASP A 189 -8.16 -23.23 -3.80
C ASP A 189 -9.67 -23.06 -3.55
N ALA A 190 -10.36 -22.36 -4.45
CA ALA A 190 -11.75 -21.96 -4.27
C ALA A 190 -12.73 -23.14 -4.42
N ASP A 191 -12.45 -24.08 -5.33
CA ASP A 191 -13.22 -25.31 -5.51
C ASP A 191 -13.10 -26.24 -4.28
N GLU A 192 -11.95 -26.23 -3.61
CA GLU A 192 -11.67 -27.05 -2.42
C GLU A 192 -11.86 -26.33 -1.07
N GLU A 193 -12.25 -25.05 -1.10
CA GLU A 193 -12.43 -24.09 0.02
C GLU A 193 -11.28 -24.18 1.05
N ARG A 194 -10.01 -24.19 0.61
CA ARG A 194 -8.87 -24.35 1.53
C ARG A 194 -7.53 -23.81 1.05
N TRP A 195 -6.68 -23.55 2.04
CA TRP A 195 -5.29 -23.17 1.84
C TRP A 195 -4.32 -24.35 1.71
N PHE A 196 -3.46 -24.26 0.71
CA PHE A 196 -2.30 -25.10 0.48
C PHE A 196 -1.02 -24.24 0.45
N TYR A 197 0.12 -24.89 0.66
CA TYR A 197 1.44 -24.31 0.43
C TYR A 197 2.38 -25.32 -0.22
N ASN A 198 3.47 -24.82 -0.79
CA ASN A 198 4.57 -25.60 -1.33
C ASN A 198 5.90 -24.85 -1.15
N GLU A 199 6.97 -25.55 -0.77
CA GLU A 199 8.33 -24.98 -0.78
C GLU A 199 8.88 -25.07 -2.20
N THR A 200 9.22 -23.93 -2.79
CA THR A 200 9.72 -23.87 -4.18
C THR A 200 11.26 -23.91 -4.16
N PRO A 201 11.90 -25.02 -4.60
CA PRO A 201 13.34 -25.22 -4.46
C PRO A 201 14.17 -24.50 -5.55
N LEU A 202 13.50 -23.83 -6.49
CA LEU A 202 14.08 -23.02 -7.56
C LEU A 202 13.34 -21.69 -7.57
N HIS A 203 14.07 -20.60 -7.40
CA HIS A 203 13.53 -19.24 -7.49
C HIS A 203 14.55 -18.35 -8.20
N PRO A 204 14.14 -17.23 -8.82
CA PRO A 204 15.09 -16.23 -9.31
C PRO A 204 15.87 -15.62 -8.13
N PRO A 205 17.01 -14.97 -8.38
CA PRO A 205 17.67 -14.18 -7.35
C PRO A 205 16.80 -12.96 -6.96
N PHE A 206 16.65 -12.75 -5.66
CA PHE A 206 15.95 -11.60 -5.09
C PHE A 206 16.94 -10.64 -4.40
N TYR A 207 16.48 -9.42 -4.18
CA TYR A 207 17.13 -8.34 -3.45
C TYR A 207 16.01 -7.35 -3.11
N ASP A 208 15.70 -7.23 -1.82
CA ASP A 208 14.30 -7.12 -1.36
C ASP A 208 13.40 -8.21 -2.01
N ARG A 209 12.08 -8.06 -1.90
CA ARG A 209 11.00 -9.04 -2.18
C ARG A 209 10.98 -9.81 -3.51
N PRO A 210 10.28 -10.96 -3.54
CA PRO A 210 9.76 -11.57 -4.75
C PRO A 210 8.62 -10.74 -5.33
N TRP A 211 8.63 -10.48 -6.63
CA TRP A 211 7.47 -9.93 -7.34
C TRP A 211 6.69 -11.04 -8.02
N MET A 212 5.36 -10.91 -8.00
CA MET A 212 4.44 -11.86 -8.59
C MET A 212 3.33 -11.12 -9.33
N VAL A 213 2.89 -11.69 -10.45
CA VAL A 213 1.81 -11.15 -11.27
C VAL A 213 0.88 -12.29 -11.66
N VAL A 214 -0.41 -12.12 -11.40
CA VAL A 214 -1.44 -13.00 -11.98
C VAL A 214 -1.78 -12.49 -13.36
N TYR A 215 -1.73 -13.38 -14.32
CA TYR A 215 -1.89 -13.10 -15.73
C TYR A 215 -3.16 -13.83 -16.20
N PRO A 216 -4.30 -13.14 -16.38
CA PRO A 216 -5.54 -13.76 -16.82
C PRO A 216 -5.45 -14.29 -18.26
N GLY A 217 -5.95 -15.50 -18.46
CA GLY A 217 -5.96 -16.20 -19.74
C GLY A 217 -7.17 -15.88 -20.61
N PRO A 218 -7.61 -16.83 -21.46
CA PRO A 218 -7.21 -18.24 -21.50
C PRO A 218 -5.82 -18.49 -22.12
N PHE A 219 -5.16 -19.59 -21.73
CA PHE A 219 -3.93 -20.10 -22.35
C PHE A 219 -4.07 -21.58 -22.75
N GLU A 220 -3.32 -22.04 -23.75
CA GLU A 220 -3.37 -23.42 -24.28
C GLU A 220 -2.02 -24.15 -24.14
N ILE A 221 -1.62 -24.39 -22.89
CA ILE A 221 -0.28 -24.90 -22.58
C ILE A 221 -0.24 -26.42 -22.66
N ALA A 222 0.62 -26.94 -23.54
CA ALA A 222 0.75 -28.36 -23.84
C ALA A 222 -0.55 -29.08 -24.26
N GLY A 223 -1.58 -28.33 -24.70
CA GLY A 223 -2.92 -28.83 -25.02
C GLY A 223 -3.84 -28.99 -23.81
N GLN A 224 -3.62 -28.20 -22.77
CA GLN A 224 -4.51 -27.98 -21.65
C GLN A 224 -4.90 -26.50 -21.61
N GLU A 225 -6.20 -26.24 -21.46
CA GLU A 225 -6.71 -24.90 -21.17
C GLU A 225 -6.31 -24.52 -19.74
N VAL A 226 -5.61 -23.39 -19.59
CA VAL A 226 -5.17 -22.86 -18.30
C VAL A 226 -5.80 -21.46 -18.12
N PRO A 227 -6.55 -21.21 -17.03
CA PRO A 227 -7.36 -19.99 -16.89
C PRO A 227 -6.53 -18.75 -16.52
N TYR A 228 -5.39 -18.93 -15.87
CA TYR A 228 -4.44 -17.86 -15.53
C TYR A 228 -3.03 -18.44 -15.39
N LEU A 229 -2.02 -17.59 -15.54
CA LEU A 229 -0.63 -17.92 -15.22
C LEU A 229 -0.17 -17.06 -14.06
N VAL A 230 0.77 -17.58 -13.26
CA VAL A 230 1.40 -16.79 -12.21
C VAL A 230 2.87 -16.63 -12.56
N VAL A 231 3.27 -15.38 -12.83
CA VAL A 231 4.62 -15.02 -13.24
C VAL A 231 5.36 -14.47 -12.04
N GLN A 232 6.44 -15.14 -11.64
CA GLN A 232 7.37 -14.66 -10.63
C GLN A 232 8.60 -14.02 -11.28
N ARG A 233 8.99 -12.86 -10.76
CA ARG A 233 10.17 -12.08 -11.15
C ARG A 233 11.10 -11.85 -9.95
N GLY A 234 12.40 -11.79 -10.22
CA GLY A 234 13.42 -11.34 -9.27
C GLY A 234 13.41 -9.82 -9.00
N SER A 235 14.48 -9.35 -8.36
CA SER A 235 14.65 -7.97 -7.84
C SER A 235 14.40 -6.83 -8.85
N VAL A 236 13.94 -5.70 -8.31
CA VAL A 236 14.07 -4.38 -8.97
C VAL A 236 15.56 -4.06 -9.21
N GLY A 237 15.90 -3.43 -10.34
CA GLY A 237 17.25 -2.91 -10.58
C GLY A 237 18.32 -3.96 -10.89
N ARG A 238 17.98 -5.25 -10.92
CA ARG A 238 18.80 -6.27 -11.59
C ARG A 238 18.15 -6.71 -12.91
N PRO A 239 18.91 -6.74 -14.02
CA PRO A 239 18.46 -7.23 -15.32
C PRO A 239 18.35 -8.77 -15.37
N ASP A 240 17.78 -9.38 -14.31
CA ASP A 240 17.70 -10.83 -14.15
C ASP A 240 16.43 -11.31 -14.88
N GLU A 241 16.60 -11.70 -16.16
CA GLU A 241 15.54 -11.91 -17.18
C GLU A 241 14.63 -13.13 -16.94
N THR A 242 15.14 -14.15 -16.22
CA THR A 242 14.50 -15.45 -16.06
C THR A 242 13.23 -15.34 -15.22
N LEU A 243 12.08 -15.36 -15.88
CA LEU A 243 10.76 -15.44 -15.24
C LEU A 243 10.45 -16.90 -14.90
N LEU A 244 10.11 -17.17 -13.64
CA LEU A 244 9.55 -18.47 -13.28
C LEU A 244 8.03 -18.40 -13.33
N VAL A 245 7.42 -19.41 -13.93
CA VAL A 245 5.98 -19.43 -14.17
C VAL A 245 5.36 -20.66 -13.53
N SER A 246 4.21 -20.44 -12.90
CA SER A 246 3.30 -21.47 -12.42
C SER A 246 1.99 -21.48 -13.23
N LEU A 247 1.43 -22.68 -13.42
CA LEU A 247 0.12 -22.91 -14.04
C LEU A 247 -0.98 -23.17 -13.00
N ASP A 248 -0.61 -23.31 -11.72
CA ASP A 248 -1.50 -23.67 -10.61
C ASP A 248 -1.42 -22.72 -9.41
N GLY A 249 -0.42 -21.82 -9.37
CA GLY A 249 -0.14 -20.91 -8.26
C GLY A 249 0.79 -21.47 -7.18
N LEU A 250 1.13 -22.76 -7.21
CA LEU A 250 1.96 -23.44 -6.20
C LEU A 250 3.31 -23.94 -6.75
N ASN A 251 3.38 -24.21 -8.05
CA ASN A 251 4.48 -24.95 -8.67
C ASN A 251 5.14 -24.13 -9.80
N TYR A 252 6.21 -23.42 -9.45
CA TYR A 252 6.96 -22.53 -10.34
C TYR A 252 8.11 -23.30 -11.03
N PHE A 253 7.78 -24.03 -12.10
CA PHE A 253 8.73 -24.88 -12.83
C PHE A 253 8.89 -24.54 -14.31
N TYR A 254 8.04 -23.65 -14.85
CA TYR A 254 8.14 -23.16 -16.21
C TYR A 254 9.05 -21.94 -16.25
N VAL A 255 9.72 -21.71 -17.39
CA VAL A 255 10.68 -20.62 -17.58
C VAL A 255 10.32 -19.83 -18.83
N SER A 256 10.21 -18.51 -18.68
CA SER A 256 10.06 -17.57 -19.79
C SER A 256 11.19 -16.53 -19.75
N GLU A 257 11.65 -16.07 -20.93
CA GLU A 257 12.89 -15.29 -21.09
C GLU A 257 12.63 -14.14 -22.08
N ARG A 258 12.33 -12.96 -21.53
CA ARG A 258 11.84 -11.80 -22.30
C ARG A 258 12.83 -11.32 -23.37
N GLN A 259 14.12 -11.25 -23.05
CA GLN A 259 15.18 -10.87 -24.00
C GLN A 259 15.27 -11.84 -25.18
N VAL A 260 15.28 -13.14 -24.91
CA VAL A 260 15.47 -14.17 -25.94
C VAL A 260 14.29 -14.17 -26.90
N ASP A 261 13.08 -14.11 -26.36
CA ASP A 261 11.87 -14.14 -27.18
C ASP A 261 11.72 -12.85 -27.99
N SER A 262 11.88 -11.66 -27.39
CA SER A 262 11.74 -10.38 -28.10
C SER A 262 12.82 -10.15 -29.17
N ALA A 263 14.03 -10.70 -28.96
CA ALA A 263 15.08 -10.69 -29.98
C ALA A 263 14.83 -11.66 -31.16
N ILE A 264 13.89 -12.60 -31.03
CA ILE A 264 13.50 -13.57 -32.08
C ILE A 264 12.21 -13.14 -32.78
N GLU A 265 11.14 -12.89 -32.02
CA GLU A 265 9.81 -12.53 -32.54
C GLU A 265 9.82 -11.12 -33.15
N GLY A 266 10.62 -10.20 -32.61
CA GLY A 266 10.83 -8.86 -33.14
C GLY A 266 9.95 -7.79 -32.50
N GLU A 267 9.48 -6.84 -33.32
CA GLU A 267 8.80 -5.62 -32.88
C GLU A 267 7.35 -5.58 -33.39
N THR A 268 6.42 -5.44 -32.44
CA THR A 268 5.00 -5.18 -32.62
C THR A 268 4.75 -3.70 -32.37
N VAL A 269 4.24 -2.98 -33.39
CA VAL A 269 3.85 -1.57 -33.25
C VAL A 269 2.37 -1.41 -33.59
N GLU A 270 1.54 -1.38 -32.55
CA GLU A 270 0.08 -1.24 -32.68
C GLU A 270 -0.54 -0.57 -31.45
N PHE A 271 -1.81 -0.19 -31.57
CA PHE A 271 -2.59 0.26 -30.42
C PHE A 271 -3.11 -0.96 -29.66
N LEU A 272 -3.32 -0.84 -28.35
CA LEU A 272 -3.95 -1.85 -27.50
C LEU A 272 -5.47 -1.84 -27.74
N ASP A 273 -5.85 -2.04 -28.99
CA ASP A 273 -7.22 -2.22 -29.42
C ASP A 273 -7.80 -3.53 -28.87
N ASP A 274 -9.13 -3.54 -28.72
CA ASP A 274 -9.91 -4.70 -28.32
C ASP A 274 -9.40 -5.37 -27.02
N LEU A 275 -9.06 -4.57 -26.00
CA LEU A 275 -8.88 -5.07 -24.63
C LEU A 275 -10.22 -5.59 -24.05
N PRO A 276 -10.21 -6.68 -23.26
CA PRO A 276 -11.44 -7.27 -22.73
C PRO A 276 -12.02 -6.45 -21.57
N GLU A 277 -13.35 -6.25 -21.59
CA GLU A 277 -14.10 -5.94 -20.37
C GLU A 277 -14.06 -7.16 -19.45
N SER A 278 -13.56 -7.01 -18.23
CA SER A 278 -13.21 -8.13 -17.34
C SER A 278 -13.05 -7.68 -15.87
N GLU A 279 -14.05 -7.96 -15.02
CA GLU A 279 -14.10 -7.54 -13.61
C GLU A 279 -12.80 -7.82 -12.84
N ILE A 280 -12.16 -8.97 -13.07
CA ILE A 280 -10.92 -9.37 -12.39
C ILE A 280 -9.74 -8.40 -12.62
N LEU A 281 -9.74 -7.61 -13.71
CA LEU A 281 -8.68 -6.61 -13.98
C LEU A 281 -8.66 -5.45 -12.96
N ASP A 282 -9.75 -5.21 -12.22
CA ASP A 282 -9.72 -4.27 -11.10
C ASP A 282 -8.94 -4.80 -9.88
N TYR A 283 -8.68 -6.12 -9.82
CA TYR A 283 -8.16 -6.79 -8.62
C TYR A 283 -6.81 -7.52 -8.83
N VAL A 284 -6.45 -7.94 -10.05
CA VAL A 284 -5.13 -8.54 -10.36
C VAL A 284 -4.01 -7.52 -10.61
N GLN A 285 -4.24 -6.24 -10.30
CA GLN A 285 -3.26 -5.18 -10.51
C GLN A 285 -2.05 -5.38 -9.59
N PRO A 286 -0.84 -5.59 -10.14
CA PRO A 286 0.35 -5.73 -9.31
C PRO A 286 0.72 -4.39 -8.66
N GLN A 287 1.63 -4.45 -7.68
CA GLN A 287 2.38 -3.27 -7.26
C GLN A 287 3.24 -2.78 -8.44
N ILE A 288 3.20 -1.49 -8.76
CA ILE A 288 3.78 -0.94 -10.00
C ILE A 288 5.27 -1.30 -10.24
N ARG A 289 6.08 -1.41 -9.19
CA ARG A 289 7.51 -1.79 -9.27
C ARG A 289 7.74 -3.25 -9.68
N GLY A 290 6.69 -4.07 -9.74
CA GLY A 290 6.71 -5.37 -10.39
C GLY A 290 7.01 -5.27 -11.89
N GLY A 291 6.69 -4.14 -12.54
CA GLY A 291 7.01 -3.86 -13.93
C GLY A 291 6.26 -4.72 -14.95
N PHE A 292 4.99 -5.03 -14.66
CA PHE A 292 4.07 -5.77 -15.52
C PHE A 292 2.67 -5.16 -15.46
N THR A 293 1.91 -5.35 -16.53
CA THR A 293 0.49 -5.00 -16.60
C THR A 293 -0.29 -6.14 -17.23
N PRO A 294 -1.14 -6.87 -16.47
CA PRO A 294 -2.10 -7.79 -17.07
C PRO A 294 -3.06 -7.02 -17.98
N LEU A 295 -3.21 -7.47 -19.23
CA LEU A 295 -4.17 -6.90 -20.19
C LEU A 295 -5.44 -7.77 -20.32
N GLY A 296 -5.42 -9.00 -19.82
CA GLY A 296 -6.48 -9.99 -20.00
C GLY A 296 -6.47 -10.66 -21.38
N ASP A 297 -7.36 -11.64 -21.59
CA ASP A 297 -7.45 -12.46 -22.81
C ASP A 297 -6.09 -13.07 -23.23
N GLY A 298 -5.33 -13.53 -22.23
CA GLY A 298 -3.99 -14.07 -22.45
C GLY A 298 -2.96 -13.06 -22.96
N ARG A 299 -3.16 -11.75 -22.75
CA ARG A 299 -2.18 -10.67 -23.01
C ARG A 299 -1.66 -9.96 -21.76
N ALA A 300 -0.41 -9.51 -21.80
CA ALA A 300 0.22 -8.68 -20.75
C ALA A 300 1.35 -7.81 -21.31
N LEU A 301 1.49 -6.58 -20.80
CA LEU A 301 2.71 -5.78 -20.97
C LEU A 301 3.71 -6.09 -19.86
N ALA A 302 4.98 -5.83 -20.15
CA ALA A 302 6.03 -5.79 -19.14
C ALA A 302 7.15 -4.83 -19.52
N ASP A 303 7.94 -4.40 -18.53
CA ASP A 303 9.15 -3.63 -18.78
C ASP A 303 10.11 -4.37 -19.73
N GLY A 304 10.81 -3.62 -20.58
CA GLY A 304 11.77 -4.17 -21.52
C GLY A 304 13.10 -4.56 -20.88
N ALA A 305 13.14 -4.96 -19.60
CA ALA A 305 14.40 -5.19 -18.89
C ALA A 305 15.28 -6.21 -19.63
N SER A 306 16.40 -5.72 -20.16
CA SER A 306 17.35 -6.43 -21.04
C SER A 306 16.85 -6.85 -22.43
N ALA A 307 15.59 -6.55 -22.78
CA ALA A 307 15.09 -6.66 -24.14
C ALA A 307 15.78 -5.61 -25.05
N PRO A 308 15.67 -5.71 -26.39
CA PRO A 308 16.23 -4.71 -27.30
C PRO A 308 15.37 -3.42 -27.41
N CYS A 309 14.41 -3.23 -26.50
CA CYS A 309 13.35 -2.23 -26.49
C CYS A 309 12.92 -1.95 -25.03
N ASP A 310 12.20 -0.85 -24.78
CA ASP A 310 11.85 -0.42 -23.41
C ASP A 310 10.55 -1.05 -22.87
N THR A 311 9.69 -1.63 -23.73
CA THR A 311 8.47 -2.36 -23.36
C THR A 311 8.35 -3.63 -24.20
N VAL A 312 7.82 -4.70 -23.60
CA VAL A 312 7.48 -5.95 -24.29
C VAL A 312 6.02 -6.34 -24.04
N VAL A 313 5.41 -7.01 -25.00
CA VAL A 313 4.07 -7.63 -24.88
C VAL A 313 4.21 -9.15 -24.95
N ALA A 314 3.40 -9.86 -24.17
CA ALA A 314 3.18 -11.29 -24.33
C ALA A 314 1.77 -11.56 -24.86
N ASP A 315 1.65 -12.55 -25.75
CA ASP A 315 0.38 -13.08 -26.27
C ASP A 315 0.34 -14.61 -26.08
N GLY A 316 -0.72 -15.12 -25.42
CA GLY A 316 -1.28 -16.50 -25.47
C GLY A 316 -0.41 -17.71 -25.08
N ASP A 317 0.91 -17.59 -25.15
CA ASP A 317 1.92 -18.68 -25.09
C ASP A 317 3.16 -18.27 -24.27
N LEU A 318 3.12 -17.12 -23.56
CA LEU A 318 4.27 -16.50 -22.86
C LEU A 318 5.51 -16.26 -23.73
N ARG A 319 5.30 -15.98 -25.02
CA ARG A 319 6.32 -15.42 -25.89
C ARG A 319 6.24 -13.90 -25.84
N TRP A 320 7.40 -13.25 -25.82
CA TRP A 320 7.50 -11.81 -25.72
C TRP A 320 7.95 -11.21 -27.03
N SER A 321 7.29 -10.16 -27.47
CA SER A 321 7.71 -9.29 -28.58
C SER A 321 8.02 -7.90 -28.02
N CYS A 322 8.93 -7.16 -28.65
CA CYS A 322 9.04 -5.73 -28.39
C CYS A 322 7.71 -5.04 -28.73
N PHE A 323 7.28 -4.10 -27.89
CA PHE A 323 6.01 -3.41 -28.06
C PHE A 323 6.18 -1.90 -28.01
N ASP A 324 5.50 -1.21 -28.92
CA ASP A 324 5.24 0.23 -28.84
C ASP A 324 3.89 0.55 -29.51
N THR A 325 3.35 1.75 -29.27
CA THR A 325 2.21 2.26 -30.04
C THR A 325 2.69 3.20 -31.16
N PRO A 326 1.90 3.43 -32.23
CA PRO A 326 2.30 4.31 -33.33
C PRO A 326 2.67 5.76 -32.97
N GLU A 327 2.29 6.26 -31.79
CA GLU A 327 2.62 7.60 -31.29
C GLU A 327 3.55 7.57 -30.04
N GLY A 328 3.96 6.37 -29.59
CA GLY A 328 4.66 6.13 -28.32
C GLY A 328 3.71 5.92 -27.14
N LEU A 329 3.99 4.95 -26.26
CA LEU A 329 3.35 4.92 -24.94
C LEU A 329 3.74 6.18 -24.12
N PRO A 330 2.84 6.75 -23.29
CA PRO A 330 3.23 7.81 -22.35
C PRO A 330 4.23 7.29 -21.31
N ASP A 331 5.18 8.13 -20.90
CA ASP A 331 6.02 7.87 -19.74
C ASP A 331 5.14 7.65 -18.49
N GLY A 332 5.49 6.66 -17.66
CA GLY A 332 4.84 6.34 -16.39
C GLY A 332 4.56 4.85 -16.20
N ASP A 333 4.00 4.52 -15.04
CA ASP A 333 3.54 3.17 -14.70
C ASP A 333 2.12 2.95 -15.24
N LEU A 334 1.85 1.81 -15.90
CA LEU A 334 0.60 1.54 -16.62
C LEU A 334 -0.22 0.42 -15.94
N LEU A 335 -1.53 0.67 -15.71
CA LEU A 335 -2.51 -0.31 -15.27
C LEU A 335 -3.74 -0.32 -16.20
N VAL A 336 -4.54 -1.37 -16.12
CA VAL A 336 -5.80 -1.55 -16.87
C VAL A 336 -6.92 -1.85 -15.90
N ASP A 337 -8.09 -1.26 -16.14
CA ASP A 337 -9.30 -1.47 -15.33
C ASP A 337 -10.24 -2.53 -15.94
N SER A 338 -11.32 -2.85 -15.24
CA SER A 338 -12.35 -3.81 -15.71
C SER A 338 -13.09 -3.40 -16.99
N ARG A 339 -12.95 -2.16 -17.46
CA ARG A 339 -13.51 -1.66 -18.72
C ARG A 339 -12.54 -1.83 -19.90
N GLY A 340 -11.33 -2.34 -19.65
CA GLY A 340 -10.27 -2.43 -20.63
C GLY A 340 -9.63 -1.08 -20.95
N TYR A 341 -9.79 -0.08 -20.07
CA TYR A 341 -9.19 1.24 -20.26
C TYR A 341 -7.76 1.29 -19.73
N LEU A 342 -6.91 2.05 -20.41
CA LEU A 342 -5.51 2.22 -20.03
C LEU A 342 -5.38 3.40 -19.06
N HIS A 343 -4.63 3.22 -17.98
CA HIS A 343 -4.34 4.24 -16.98
C HIS A 343 -2.84 4.33 -16.78
N VAL A 344 -2.28 5.54 -16.84
CA VAL A 344 -0.84 5.78 -16.64
C VAL A 344 -0.62 6.85 -15.57
N VAL A 345 0.27 6.58 -14.61
CA VAL A 345 0.73 7.58 -13.63
C VAL A 345 2.23 7.85 -13.81
N ASP A 346 2.55 9.11 -14.06
CA ASP A 346 3.90 9.63 -14.26
C ASP A 346 4.32 10.47 -13.06
N PHE A 347 5.19 9.93 -12.22
CA PHE A 347 5.58 10.53 -10.94
C PHE A 347 6.82 11.42 -11.06
N ALA A 348 6.67 12.69 -10.67
CA ALA A 348 7.78 13.61 -10.38
C ALA A 348 7.97 13.76 -8.85
N ASP A 349 8.88 14.64 -8.44
CA ASP A 349 9.21 14.85 -7.03
C ASP A 349 8.14 15.69 -6.29
N THR A 350 7.44 16.60 -6.98
CA THR A 350 6.44 17.53 -6.40
C THR A 350 5.05 17.44 -7.06
N SER A 351 4.86 16.49 -7.97
CA SER A 351 3.61 16.29 -8.71
C SER A 351 3.56 14.92 -9.35
N PHE A 352 2.39 14.49 -9.79
CA PHE A 352 2.25 13.40 -10.75
C PHE A 352 1.30 13.78 -11.87
N THR A 353 1.46 13.16 -13.05
CA THR A 353 0.52 13.29 -14.16
C THR A 353 -0.21 11.97 -14.34
N TYR A 354 -1.50 11.98 -14.04
CA TYR A 354 -2.42 10.89 -14.37
C TYR A 354 -2.90 11.07 -15.82
N ARG A 355 -2.90 9.98 -16.59
CA ARG A 355 -3.42 9.93 -17.95
C ARG A 355 -4.30 8.70 -18.12
N TYR A 356 -5.31 8.79 -18.98
CA TYR A 356 -6.11 7.63 -19.34
C TYR A 356 -6.44 7.60 -20.84
N SER A 357 -6.69 6.40 -21.36
CA SER A 357 -7.11 6.17 -22.74
C SER A 357 -8.22 5.12 -22.80
N THR A 358 -9.28 5.44 -23.53
CA THR A 358 -10.45 4.58 -23.76
C THR A 358 -10.47 3.98 -25.17
N ASP A 359 -9.42 4.21 -25.98
CA ASP A 359 -9.35 3.88 -27.40
C ASP A 359 -8.07 3.13 -27.81
N GLY A 360 -7.48 2.40 -26.88
CA GLY A 360 -6.28 1.56 -27.08
C GLY A 360 -4.96 2.32 -27.07
N GLY A 361 -4.93 3.52 -26.47
CA GLY A 361 -3.74 4.38 -26.43
C GLY A 361 -3.61 5.32 -27.63
N ARG A 362 -4.65 5.51 -28.45
CA ARG A 362 -4.62 6.45 -29.58
C ARG A 362 -4.79 7.89 -29.13
N THR A 363 -5.64 8.11 -28.15
CA THR A 363 -5.82 9.40 -27.50
C THR A 363 -5.72 9.26 -26.00
N TRP A 364 -5.12 10.27 -25.38
CA TRP A 364 -4.88 10.32 -23.94
C TRP A 364 -5.43 11.64 -23.41
N GLU A 365 -6.31 11.55 -22.42
CA GLU A 365 -6.62 12.68 -21.56
C GLU A 365 -5.64 12.69 -20.39
N ALA A 366 -5.27 13.88 -19.89
CA ALA A 366 -4.19 14.05 -18.92
C ALA A 366 -4.53 15.13 -17.89
N SER A 367 -4.25 14.85 -16.62
CA SER A 367 -4.37 15.77 -15.49
C SER A 367 -3.12 15.69 -14.61
N THR A 368 -2.57 16.83 -14.22
CA THR A 368 -1.37 16.93 -13.37
C THR A 368 -1.76 17.45 -11.99
N PHE A 369 -1.47 16.66 -10.95
CA PHE A 369 -1.79 16.97 -9.56
C PHE A 369 -0.52 17.31 -8.80
N ARG A 370 -0.60 18.29 -7.89
CA ARG A 370 0.55 18.73 -7.08
C ARG A 370 0.53 18.08 -5.71
N ILE A 371 1.69 17.60 -5.31
CA ILE A 371 1.99 17.26 -3.92
C ILE A 371 2.02 18.58 -3.12
N PRO A 372 1.38 18.68 -1.95
CA PRO A 372 1.44 19.89 -1.14
C PRO A 372 2.85 20.19 -0.66
N ALA A 373 3.27 21.46 -0.73
CA ALA A 373 4.49 21.89 -0.04
C ALA A 373 4.30 21.80 1.49
N PRO A 374 5.36 21.47 2.27
CA PRO A 374 6.77 21.34 1.87
C PRO A 374 7.19 19.92 1.43
N TYR A 375 6.24 19.02 1.17
CA TYR A 375 6.54 17.60 0.89
C TYR A 375 7.09 17.37 -0.52
N GLU A 376 8.15 16.56 -0.61
CA GLU A 376 8.68 15.97 -1.85
C GLU A 376 8.59 14.44 -1.79
N ARG A 377 8.12 13.81 -2.87
CA ARG A 377 7.95 12.36 -2.98
C ARG A 377 9.28 11.63 -2.78
N LEU A 378 9.25 10.58 -1.95
CA LEU A 378 10.38 9.67 -1.84
C LEU A 378 10.36 8.65 -3.00
N GLY A 379 11.43 8.66 -3.79
CA GLY A 379 11.51 7.89 -5.04
C GLY A 379 11.41 6.38 -4.82
N GLY A 380 10.41 5.75 -5.46
CA GLY A 380 10.16 4.30 -5.36
C GLY A 380 9.23 3.89 -4.22
N LEU A 381 8.68 4.86 -3.47
CA LEU A 381 7.70 4.68 -2.40
C LEU A 381 6.34 5.23 -2.86
N SER A 382 5.77 4.59 -3.88
CA SER A 382 4.50 4.98 -4.48
C SER A 382 3.85 3.76 -5.12
N ASP A 383 2.52 3.79 -5.22
CA ASP A 383 1.71 2.80 -5.93
C ASP A 383 0.42 3.46 -6.41
N PHE A 384 -0.27 2.87 -7.38
CA PHE A 384 -1.63 3.26 -7.70
C PHE A 384 -2.49 2.05 -8.03
N LYS A 385 -3.81 2.22 -7.91
CA LYS A 385 -4.82 1.25 -8.33
C LYS A 385 -5.97 1.97 -9.00
N VAL A 386 -6.63 1.28 -9.92
CA VAL A 386 -7.78 1.76 -10.67
C VAL A 386 -8.93 0.76 -10.54
N ASN A 387 -10.16 1.26 -10.47
CA ASN A 387 -11.34 0.41 -10.44
C ASN A 387 -12.38 0.94 -11.43
N GLY A 388 -12.72 0.12 -12.43
CA GLY A 388 -13.59 0.48 -13.55
C GLY A 388 -15.07 0.53 -13.20
N GLU A 389 -15.52 -0.31 -12.26
CA GLU A 389 -16.91 -0.34 -11.76
C GLU A 389 -17.24 0.92 -10.94
N HIS A 390 -16.32 1.34 -10.06
CA HIS A 390 -16.49 2.54 -9.21
C HIS A 390 -16.02 3.84 -9.89
N ASP A 391 -15.32 3.76 -11.02
CA ASP A 391 -14.64 4.88 -11.71
C ASP A 391 -13.68 5.68 -10.80
N VAL A 392 -12.95 4.95 -9.94
CA VAL A 392 -11.99 5.48 -8.96
C VAL A 392 -10.57 5.18 -9.41
N THR A 393 -9.70 6.18 -9.37
CA THR A 393 -8.24 6.00 -9.39
C THR A 393 -7.68 6.48 -8.05
N ALA A 394 -6.92 5.63 -7.36
CA ALA A 394 -6.27 5.98 -6.10
C ALA A 394 -4.74 5.92 -6.27
N VAL A 395 -4.06 7.03 -6.00
CA VAL A 395 -2.60 7.17 -6.15
C VAL A 395 -1.99 7.41 -4.77
N ALA A 396 -1.25 6.42 -4.25
CA ALA A 396 -0.58 6.50 -2.96
C ALA A 396 0.88 6.94 -3.11
N ILE A 397 1.29 7.88 -2.26
CA ILE A 397 2.58 8.54 -2.29
C ILE A 397 3.09 8.65 -0.86
N HIS A 398 4.27 8.09 -0.60
CA HIS A 398 5.06 8.42 0.58
C HIS A 398 5.98 9.62 0.23
N ALA A 399 5.90 10.69 1.01
CA ALA A 399 6.64 11.93 0.76
C ALA A 399 7.33 12.42 2.04
N SER A 400 8.45 13.13 1.89
CA SER A 400 9.24 13.68 2.99
C SER A 400 9.11 15.20 3.05
N ASP A 401 8.91 15.75 4.24
CA ASP A 401 8.96 17.18 4.52
C ASP A 401 10.40 17.68 4.28
N THR A 402 10.57 18.58 3.31
CA THR A 402 11.90 19.08 2.92
C THR A 402 12.54 20.03 3.93
N GLU A 403 11.81 20.50 4.94
CA GLU A 403 12.30 21.40 6.00
C GLU A 403 12.56 20.65 7.32
N GLU A 404 11.62 19.81 7.76
CA GLU A 404 11.70 19.07 9.03
C GLU A 404 12.25 17.63 8.89
N ALA A 405 12.34 17.09 7.67
CA ALA A 405 12.84 15.75 7.34
C ALA A 405 12.05 14.61 8.04
N VAL A 406 10.73 14.73 8.01
CA VAL A 406 9.75 13.73 8.48
C VAL A 406 8.82 13.31 7.33
N ASP A 407 8.36 12.07 7.34
CA ASP A 407 7.64 11.47 6.22
C ASP A 407 6.13 11.39 6.46
N GLN A 408 5.36 11.63 5.41
CA GLN A 408 3.90 11.68 5.37
C GLN A 408 3.39 10.79 4.24
N ASP A 409 2.60 9.77 4.60
CA ASP A 409 1.84 8.97 3.64
C ASP A 409 0.58 9.69 3.20
N MET A 410 0.37 9.79 1.89
CA MET A 410 -0.78 10.48 1.33
C MET A 410 -1.39 9.74 0.15
N VAL A 411 -2.71 9.80 0.00
CA VAL A 411 -3.44 9.20 -1.12
C VAL A 411 -4.28 10.24 -1.82
N PHE A 412 -4.09 10.37 -3.12
CA PHE A 412 -4.96 11.13 -4.01
C PHE A 412 -6.04 10.18 -4.53
N ARG A 413 -7.28 10.41 -4.12
CA ARG A 413 -8.46 9.71 -4.64
C ARG A 413 -9.07 10.57 -5.74
N ILE A 414 -9.17 10.03 -6.95
CA ILE A 414 -9.69 10.69 -8.15
C ILE A 414 -10.98 9.96 -8.53
N ASP A 415 -12.12 10.60 -8.26
CA ASP A 415 -13.46 10.07 -8.58
C ASP A 415 -13.93 10.61 -9.95
N GLY A 416 -14.58 9.74 -10.72
CA GLY A 416 -15.04 10.06 -12.08
C GLY A 416 -13.88 10.10 -13.10
N ALA A 417 -12.84 9.28 -12.87
CA ALA A 417 -11.53 9.44 -13.48
C ALA A 417 -11.52 9.35 -15.03
N VAL A 418 -12.54 8.72 -15.63
CA VAL A 418 -12.64 8.51 -17.10
C VAL A 418 -13.71 9.38 -17.77
N GLU A 419 -14.65 9.94 -17.02
CA GLU A 419 -15.60 10.95 -17.53
C GLU A 419 -15.09 12.40 -17.34
N GLY A 420 -13.77 12.55 -17.18
CA GLY A 420 -13.05 13.76 -16.76
C GLY A 420 -13.06 13.90 -15.23
N PRO A 421 -11.90 13.94 -14.55
CA PRO A 421 -11.83 13.85 -13.08
C PRO A 421 -12.67 14.95 -12.43
N ARG A 422 -13.63 14.55 -11.58
CA ARG A 422 -14.71 15.42 -11.10
C ARG A 422 -14.46 15.97 -9.71
N GLU A 423 -13.88 15.12 -8.87
CA GLU A 423 -13.59 15.34 -7.46
C GLU A 423 -12.23 14.69 -7.23
N VAL A 424 -11.30 15.43 -6.60
CA VAL A 424 -10.01 14.89 -6.21
C VAL A 424 -9.80 15.23 -4.75
N GLU A 425 -9.83 14.19 -3.94
CA GLU A 425 -9.57 14.24 -2.52
C GLU A 425 -8.10 13.88 -2.27
N LEU A 426 -7.48 14.53 -1.30
CA LEU A 426 -6.18 14.18 -0.78
C LEU A 426 -6.33 13.78 0.69
N LEU A 427 -5.90 12.56 1.00
CA LEU A 427 -5.99 11.92 2.31
C LEU A 427 -4.59 11.84 2.92
N TYR A 428 -4.40 12.25 4.17
CA TYR A 428 -3.14 12.05 4.91
C TYR A 428 -3.29 10.95 5.95
N PHE A 429 -2.27 10.09 6.07
CA PHE A 429 -2.24 8.96 7.00
C PHE A 429 -1.10 9.09 8.01
N GLY A 430 -1.31 8.62 9.24
CA GLY A 430 -0.34 8.80 10.32
C GLY A 430 -0.26 10.24 10.82
N ARG A 431 0.90 10.63 11.37
CA ARG A 431 1.12 11.91 12.07
C ARG A 431 2.19 12.82 11.47
N ALA A 432 2.75 12.45 10.31
CA ALA A 432 3.98 13.04 9.78
C ALA A 432 5.14 13.04 10.80
N ASP A 433 5.24 12.01 11.66
CA ASP A 433 6.24 11.96 12.75
C ASP A 433 7.43 11.03 12.44
N ALA A 434 7.36 10.24 11.38
CA ALA A 434 8.30 9.17 11.11
C ALA A 434 9.42 9.53 10.13
N THR A 435 10.47 8.70 10.08
CA THR A 435 11.60 8.86 9.16
C THR A 435 11.99 7.48 8.60
N TYR A 436 11.24 7.01 7.60
CA TYR A 436 11.39 5.67 7.04
C TYR A 436 12.34 5.68 5.84
N ALA A 437 13.19 4.65 5.76
CA ALA A 437 14.15 4.52 4.67
C ALA A 437 13.84 3.32 3.76
N ALA A 438 13.84 3.55 2.44
CA ALA A 438 13.86 2.50 1.41
C ALA A 438 15.26 1.88 1.25
N SER A 439 15.86 1.39 2.35
CA SER A 439 17.27 0.96 2.35
C SER A 439 17.62 -0.02 3.47
N ALA A 440 18.34 -1.08 3.11
CA ALA A 440 18.75 -2.16 4.01
C ALA A 440 19.80 -1.78 5.09
N ASP A 441 20.41 -0.59 5.04
CA ASP A 441 21.60 -0.26 5.87
C ASP A 441 21.34 0.62 7.12
N THR A 442 20.21 1.35 7.23
CA THR A 442 19.91 2.19 8.41
C THR A 442 18.42 2.55 8.57
N GLY A 443 17.81 2.20 9.72
CA GLY A 443 16.56 2.82 10.19
C GLY A 443 15.37 1.88 10.38
N GLU A 444 14.22 2.48 10.71
CA GLU A 444 12.90 1.89 10.47
C GLU A 444 12.65 1.94 8.94
N ARG A 445 12.05 0.90 8.35
CA ARG A 445 11.88 0.79 6.88
C ARG A 445 10.40 0.82 6.49
N PHE A 446 10.17 1.37 5.31
CA PHE A 446 8.89 1.29 4.59
C PHE A 446 9.26 1.34 3.11
N ASP A 447 9.40 0.17 2.48
CA ASP A 447 10.11 0.05 1.20
C ASP A 447 9.21 0.25 -0.04
N PHE A 448 7.90 0.34 0.17
CA PHE A 448 6.88 0.69 -0.81
C PHE A 448 5.52 0.87 -0.13
N THR A 449 4.71 1.81 -0.62
CA THR A 449 3.28 1.89 -0.30
C THR A 449 2.52 0.84 -1.13
N THR A 450 1.42 0.31 -0.59
CA THR A 450 0.41 -0.49 -1.28
C THR A 450 -1.01 -0.02 -0.93
N LEU A 451 -1.95 -0.28 -1.83
CA LEU A 451 -3.37 0.01 -1.62
C LEU A 451 -4.27 -1.01 -2.33
N GLY A 452 -5.55 -1.02 -1.95
CA GLY A 452 -6.63 -1.71 -2.64
C GLY A 452 -7.90 -0.85 -2.67
N ILE A 453 -8.80 -1.12 -3.61
CA ILE A 453 -10.11 -0.46 -3.74
C ILE A 453 -11.18 -1.55 -3.51
N LEU A 454 -11.99 -1.38 -2.48
CA LEU A 454 -12.97 -2.38 -2.04
C LEU A 454 -14.17 -2.48 -2.99
N PRO A 455 -14.62 -3.70 -3.32
CA PRO A 455 -15.62 -3.94 -4.35
C PRO A 455 -17.01 -3.45 -3.96
N GLU A 456 -17.36 -3.36 -2.68
CA GLU A 456 -18.74 -3.08 -2.27
C GLU A 456 -19.15 -1.60 -2.41
N ASP A 457 -18.18 -0.69 -2.30
CA ASP A 457 -18.42 0.76 -2.15
C ASP A 457 -17.31 1.68 -2.73
N GLY A 458 -16.25 1.12 -3.32
CA GLY A 458 -15.15 1.90 -3.89
C GLY A 458 -14.32 2.65 -2.84
N THR A 459 -14.38 2.23 -1.58
CA THR A 459 -13.54 2.76 -0.50
C THR A 459 -12.18 2.07 -0.45
N LEU A 460 -11.21 2.67 0.23
CA LEU A 460 -9.80 2.30 0.12
C LEU A 460 -9.31 1.46 1.30
N VAL A 461 -8.31 0.63 1.02
CA VAL A 461 -7.42 0.06 2.04
C VAL A 461 -6.00 0.49 1.68
N VAL A 462 -5.22 0.95 2.66
CA VAL A 462 -3.94 1.65 2.41
C VAL A 462 -2.90 1.24 3.45
N SER A 463 -1.68 0.91 3.03
CA SER A 463 -0.52 0.81 3.92
C SER A 463 -0.02 2.20 4.32
N PHE A 464 0.31 2.44 5.58
CA PHE A 464 0.94 3.70 6.01
C PHE A 464 1.91 3.49 7.17
N ALA A 465 2.75 4.48 7.41
CA ALA A 465 3.84 4.44 8.38
C ALA A 465 3.70 5.60 9.38
N ASP A 466 3.92 5.35 10.68
CA ASP A 466 3.52 6.26 11.78
C ASP A 466 4.18 5.80 13.10
N GLN A 467 4.93 6.66 13.81
CA GLN A 467 5.77 6.27 14.97
C GLN A 467 4.98 5.75 16.19
N THR A 468 3.64 5.71 16.13
CA THR A 468 2.84 5.04 17.16
C THR A 468 2.95 3.51 17.13
N ASP A 469 3.57 2.94 16.09
CA ASP A 469 4.05 1.55 16.06
C ASP A 469 5.44 1.44 15.37
N THR A 470 6.15 0.34 15.58
CA THR A 470 7.47 0.09 14.97
C THR A 470 7.38 -0.58 13.60
N ASP A 471 6.21 -1.11 13.26
CA ASP A 471 5.91 -1.75 11.98
C ASP A 471 4.86 -0.90 11.21
N PRO A 472 4.95 -0.78 9.88
CA PRO A 472 3.89 -0.24 9.03
C PRO A 472 2.51 -0.82 9.35
N GLN A 473 1.49 0.03 9.21
CA GLN A 473 0.11 -0.23 9.57
C GLN A 473 -0.77 -0.29 8.31
N ILE A 474 -1.96 -0.87 8.43
CA ILE A 474 -3.01 -0.77 7.41
C ILE A 474 -4.10 0.16 7.92
N ALA A 475 -4.60 1.06 7.08
CA ALA A 475 -5.85 1.78 7.28
C ALA A 475 -6.93 1.23 6.34
N VAL A 476 -8.05 0.76 6.90
CA VAL A 476 -9.26 0.35 6.16
C VAL A 476 -10.30 1.45 6.28
N GLU A 477 -10.73 2.04 5.17
CA GLU A 477 -11.77 3.07 5.14
C GLU A 477 -13.10 2.50 5.65
N LEU A 478 -13.86 3.31 6.40
CA LEU A 478 -15.16 2.92 6.93
C LEU A 478 -16.28 3.71 6.24
N ASP A 479 -17.36 3.00 5.89
CA ASP A 479 -18.68 3.59 5.56
C ASP A 479 -19.33 4.17 6.84
N GLU A 480 -18.70 5.21 7.37
CA GLU A 480 -19.26 6.12 8.35
C GLU A 480 -19.42 7.50 7.69
N PRO A 481 -20.48 8.26 8.00
CA PRO A 481 -20.74 9.54 7.34
C PRO A 481 -19.58 10.51 7.58
N ARG A 482 -19.01 11.05 6.50
CA ARG A 482 -17.99 12.12 6.51
C ARG A 482 -18.35 13.19 7.55
N GLU A 483 -17.50 13.42 8.55
CA GLU A 483 -17.72 14.44 9.58
C GLU A 483 -17.13 15.78 9.13
N SER A 484 -17.88 16.47 8.26
CA SER A 484 -17.51 17.76 7.67
C SER A 484 -16.74 18.63 8.65
N VAL A 485 -15.44 18.86 8.38
CA VAL A 485 -14.52 19.43 9.37
C VAL A 485 -15.06 20.78 9.81
N PRO A 486 -15.31 20.98 11.12
CA PRO A 486 -15.78 22.27 11.61
C PRO A 486 -14.62 23.29 11.70
N ALA A 487 -13.88 23.46 10.59
CA ALA A 487 -12.79 24.41 10.35
C ALA A 487 -11.67 24.46 11.42
N PHE A 488 -11.46 23.36 12.15
CA PHE A 488 -10.55 23.24 13.30
C PHE A 488 -10.22 21.78 13.70
N GLU A 489 -9.14 21.20 13.17
CA GLU A 489 -8.46 20.10 13.86
C GLU A 489 -7.21 20.56 14.60
N ARG A 490 -6.83 19.76 15.61
CA ARG A 490 -6.14 20.22 16.83
C ARG A 490 -5.25 19.10 17.37
N PHE A 491 -4.02 19.45 17.76
CA PHE A 491 -3.26 18.64 18.72
C PHE A 491 -3.46 19.21 20.13
N GLY A 492 -3.51 18.34 21.14
CA GLY A 492 -3.80 18.75 22.52
C GLY A 492 -3.29 17.74 23.54
N VAL A 493 -2.35 18.16 24.38
CA VAL A 493 -1.82 17.37 25.50
C VAL A 493 -2.04 18.13 26.81
N ARG A 494 -2.48 17.40 27.84
CA ARG A 494 -2.47 17.85 29.24
C ARG A 494 -1.62 16.89 30.06
N GLU A 495 -0.60 17.41 30.72
CA GLU A 495 0.14 16.70 31.78
C GLU A 495 -0.07 17.40 33.13
N ASP A 496 0.08 16.64 34.23
CA ASP A 496 0.03 17.18 35.59
C ASP A 496 1.03 16.54 36.56
N ASP A 497 1.31 17.20 37.69
CA ASP A 497 2.29 16.76 38.69
C ASP A 497 1.76 15.76 39.74
N THR A 498 0.64 15.07 39.46
CA THR A 498 -0.03 14.19 40.43
C THR A 498 0.15 12.71 40.11
N ASP A 499 0.67 11.95 41.09
CA ASP A 499 0.75 10.50 40.98
C ASP A 499 -0.68 9.90 40.92
N ALA A 500 -1.08 9.42 39.74
CA ALA A 500 -2.36 8.77 39.48
C ALA A 500 -3.61 9.59 39.87
N GLY A 501 -3.60 10.90 39.60
CA GLY A 501 -4.79 11.77 39.72
C GLY A 501 -5.30 11.97 41.16
N THR A 502 -4.56 11.55 42.20
CA THR A 502 -5.02 11.68 43.59
C THR A 502 -4.41 12.90 44.27
N VAL A 503 -5.26 13.81 44.74
CA VAL A 503 -4.87 15.14 45.23
C VAL A 503 -5.41 15.38 46.64
N THR A 504 -4.58 15.93 47.54
CA THR A 504 -5.05 16.37 48.87
C THR A 504 -5.72 17.74 48.78
N GLY A 505 -6.77 17.99 49.54
CA GLY A 505 -7.42 19.31 49.58
C GLY A 505 -6.44 20.46 49.92
N ASP A 506 -6.69 21.66 49.37
CA ASP A 506 -5.79 22.83 49.34
C ASP A 506 -4.44 22.63 48.61
N ARG A 507 -4.16 21.44 48.01
CA ARG A 507 -2.97 21.25 47.17
C ARG A 507 -3.14 21.94 45.81
N THR A 508 -2.12 22.71 45.44
CA THR A 508 -1.91 23.19 44.07
C THR A 508 -1.44 22.04 43.18
N VAL A 509 -2.06 21.90 42.02
CA VAL A 509 -1.64 21.03 40.91
C VAL A 509 -0.93 21.91 39.87
N ARG A 510 0.16 21.42 39.27
CA ARG A 510 0.74 22.01 38.06
C ARG A 510 0.05 21.39 36.86
N MET A 511 -0.55 22.21 36.00
CA MET A 511 -1.09 21.79 34.71
C MET A 511 -0.16 22.28 33.61
N GLU A 512 0.35 21.37 32.79
CA GLU A 512 1.16 21.66 31.60
C GLU A 512 0.31 21.34 30.37
N LEU A 513 0.10 22.35 29.52
CA LEU A 513 -0.82 22.29 28.39
C LEU A 513 -0.07 22.62 27.11
N GLN A 514 -0.17 21.73 26.12
CA GLN A 514 0.33 21.95 24.76
C GLN A 514 -0.85 21.83 23.81
N VAL A 515 -1.15 22.88 23.04
CA VAL A 515 -2.25 22.90 22.08
C VAL A 515 -1.82 23.61 20.80
N GLU A 516 -2.05 22.98 19.66
CA GLU A 516 -1.75 23.53 18.33
C GLU A 516 -3.05 23.70 17.52
N CYS A 517 -3.09 24.79 16.76
CA CYS A 517 -4.26 25.26 16.03
C CYS A 517 -3.83 25.82 14.65
N GLN A 518 -4.48 25.36 13.58
CA GLN A 518 -4.20 25.85 12.21
C GLN A 518 -4.53 27.34 11.99
N ARG A 519 -5.21 28.02 12.93
CA ARG A 519 -5.51 29.47 12.87
C ARG A 519 -5.61 30.10 14.26
N GLU A 520 -5.39 31.43 14.33
CA GLU A 520 -5.46 32.21 15.58
C GLU A 520 -6.75 31.94 16.35
N ALA A 521 -6.61 31.39 17.56
CA ALA A 521 -7.67 30.99 18.46
C ALA A 521 -7.44 31.52 19.88
N ARG A 522 -8.44 31.36 20.74
CA ARG A 522 -8.37 31.62 22.17
C ARG A 522 -8.58 30.33 22.93
N LEU A 523 -7.71 30.04 23.90
CA LEU A 523 -7.79 28.85 24.73
C LEU A 523 -8.53 29.13 26.05
N ARG A 524 -9.26 28.13 26.55
CA ARG A 524 -9.71 28.06 27.94
C ARG A 524 -9.72 26.63 28.45
N ASP A 525 -9.64 26.47 29.76
CA ASP A 525 -9.85 25.21 30.47
C ASP A 525 -11.18 25.23 31.24
N VAL A 526 -11.78 24.05 31.45
CA VAL A 526 -13.06 23.87 32.14
C VAL A 526 -12.80 23.22 33.49
N LEU A 527 -12.99 23.97 34.59
CA LEU A 527 -12.75 23.45 35.94
C LEU A 527 -14.07 23.38 36.71
N PRO A 528 -14.22 22.43 37.65
CA PRO A 528 -15.30 22.46 38.63
C PRO A 528 -15.27 23.76 39.45
N ILE A 529 -16.43 24.24 39.88
CA ILE A 529 -16.59 25.53 40.55
C ILE A 529 -15.91 25.57 41.95
N GLU A 530 -15.71 24.42 42.57
CA GLU A 530 -15.08 24.21 43.87
C GLU A 530 -13.57 24.46 43.83
N TRP A 531 -12.93 24.20 42.68
CA TRP A 531 -11.50 24.45 42.50
C TRP A 531 -11.19 25.95 42.52
N ARG A 532 -9.98 26.29 42.94
CA ARG A 532 -9.48 27.67 42.95
C ARG A 532 -8.39 27.82 41.89
N VAL A 533 -8.34 28.98 41.25
CA VAL A 533 -7.32 29.29 40.24
C VAL A 533 -6.56 30.48 40.77
N ASP A 534 -5.28 30.26 41.07
CA ASP A 534 -4.39 31.35 41.47
C ASP A 534 -4.04 32.20 40.23
N ASP A 535 -3.80 33.50 40.43
CA ASP A 535 -3.51 34.46 39.35
C ASP A 535 -2.07 34.23 38.83
N THR A 536 -1.93 33.80 37.57
CA THR A 536 -0.64 33.45 36.93
C THR A 536 -0.51 34.15 35.58
N GLU A 537 0.72 34.24 35.05
CA GLU A 537 0.98 34.86 33.74
C GLU A 537 0.24 34.16 32.57
N ALA A 538 -0.08 32.87 32.72
CA ALA A 538 -0.87 32.12 31.75
C ALA A 538 -2.38 32.38 31.84
N VAL A 539 -2.92 32.78 33.00
CA VAL A 539 -4.37 32.97 33.20
C VAL A 539 -4.78 34.40 32.86
N THR A 540 -5.54 34.59 31.78
CA THR A 540 -5.95 35.93 31.32
C THR A 540 -7.34 36.34 31.81
N ALA A 541 -8.23 35.40 32.12
CA ALA A 541 -9.50 35.64 32.80
C ALA A 541 -10.07 34.36 33.43
N VAL A 542 -10.96 34.50 34.42
CA VAL A 542 -11.76 33.38 34.95
C VAL A 542 -13.24 33.76 34.97
N ASP A 543 -14.05 33.04 34.20
CA ASP A 543 -15.51 33.23 34.13
C ASP A 543 -16.25 32.11 34.88
N ARG A 544 -16.78 32.43 36.05
CA ARG A 544 -17.44 31.46 36.94
C ARG A 544 -18.92 31.30 36.58
N ARG A 545 -19.39 30.05 36.44
CA ARG A 545 -20.79 29.68 36.17
C ARG A 545 -21.35 28.78 37.28
N PRO A 546 -21.73 29.35 38.45
CA PRO A 546 -22.26 28.56 39.57
C PRO A 546 -23.47 27.70 39.22
N ASP A 547 -24.36 28.19 38.34
CA ASP A 547 -25.55 27.47 37.90
C ASP A 547 -25.25 26.20 37.06
N ALA A 548 -24.02 26.10 36.52
CA ALA A 548 -23.53 24.96 35.74
C ALA A 548 -22.47 24.12 36.49
N GLY A 549 -22.11 24.49 37.72
CA GLY A 549 -21.09 23.77 38.50
C GLY A 549 -19.64 23.94 37.99
N VAL A 550 -19.38 24.84 37.05
CA VAL A 550 -18.07 25.01 36.40
C VAL A 550 -17.57 26.45 36.40
N GLN A 551 -16.29 26.63 36.12
CA GLN A 551 -15.65 27.89 35.77
C GLN A 551 -14.76 27.70 34.54
N TYR A 552 -14.74 28.71 33.69
CA TYR A 552 -13.90 28.75 32.49
C TYR A 552 -12.65 29.57 32.78
N VAL A 553 -11.48 28.96 32.64
CA VAL A 553 -10.18 29.59 32.85
C VAL A 553 -9.60 29.94 31.49
N HIS A 554 -9.66 31.21 31.10
CA HIS A 554 -9.08 31.66 29.84
C HIS A 554 -7.55 31.73 29.96
N LEU A 555 -6.87 31.18 28.96
CA LEU A 555 -5.45 30.88 29.00
C LEU A 555 -4.74 31.50 27.80
N GLY A 556 -3.60 32.14 28.05
CA GLY A 556 -2.80 32.81 27.03
C GLY A 556 -3.49 34.00 26.37
N THR A 557 -2.81 34.56 25.37
CA THR A 557 -3.39 35.47 24.38
C THR A 557 -3.85 34.69 23.15
N GLU A 558 -4.56 35.36 22.24
CA GLU A 558 -4.96 34.77 20.96
C GLU A 558 -3.72 34.35 20.13
N GLY A 559 -3.75 33.16 19.51
CA GLY A 559 -2.60 32.56 18.83
C GLY A 559 -2.88 31.18 18.22
N THR A 560 -1.91 30.64 17.48
CA THR A 560 -1.95 29.32 16.82
C THR A 560 -1.31 28.19 17.63
N GLU A 561 -0.51 28.52 18.64
CA GLU A 561 0.26 27.58 19.46
C GLU A 561 0.17 28.02 20.92
N PHE A 562 -0.03 27.06 21.83
CA PHE A 562 -0.14 27.29 23.27
C PHE A 562 0.72 26.26 24.01
N ASP A 563 1.92 26.63 24.42
CA ASP A 563 2.68 25.94 25.47
C ASP A 563 2.55 26.75 26.77
N LEU A 564 1.69 26.29 27.69
CA LEU A 564 1.27 27.04 28.87
C LEU A 564 1.27 26.17 30.13
N THR A 565 1.87 26.69 31.20
CA THR A 565 1.73 26.13 32.56
C THR A 565 0.83 27.02 33.42
N TYR A 566 -0.17 26.43 34.08
CA TYR A 566 -0.95 27.13 35.12
C TYR A 566 -1.18 26.25 36.36
N TYR A 567 -1.66 26.87 37.44
CA TYR A 567 -1.62 26.30 38.79
C TYR A 567 -2.99 26.34 39.49
N PRO A 568 -3.94 25.47 39.10
CA PRO A 568 -5.19 25.32 39.83
C PRO A 568 -4.96 24.61 41.18
N ARG A 569 -5.91 24.78 42.09
CA ARG A 569 -5.85 24.27 43.45
C ARG A 569 -7.12 23.52 43.80
N ALA A 570 -6.95 22.31 44.31
CA ALA A 570 -8.03 21.44 44.76
C ALA A 570 -8.81 22.08 45.94
N PRO A 571 -10.12 21.80 46.07
CA PRO A 571 -10.94 22.35 47.15
C PRO A 571 -10.42 21.98 48.55
N ASP A 572 -10.67 22.87 49.51
CA ASP A 572 -10.15 22.80 50.88
C ASP A 572 -11.21 22.46 51.94
N ASP A 573 -12.51 22.47 51.59
CA ASP A 573 -13.58 22.02 52.49
C ASP A 573 -13.66 20.49 52.52
N PRO A 574 -13.64 19.82 53.69
CA PRO A 574 -13.85 18.39 53.79
C PRO A 574 -15.18 17.88 53.18
N ALA A 575 -16.18 18.74 53.01
CA ALA A 575 -17.42 18.42 52.30
C ALA A 575 -17.22 18.23 50.79
N ASP A 576 -16.18 18.82 50.22
CA ASP A 576 -15.80 18.80 48.80
C ASP A 576 -14.75 17.69 48.52
N THR A 577 -14.81 16.59 49.28
CA THR A 577 -14.06 15.35 49.02
C THR A 577 -14.81 14.54 47.96
N GLY A 578 -14.17 14.22 46.83
CA GLY A 578 -14.86 13.55 45.72
C GLY A 578 -13.99 13.30 44.50
N VAL A 579 -14.64 12.84 43.43
CA VAL A 579 -14.04 12.70 42.09
C VAL A 579 -14.49 13.89 41.25
N TYR A 580 -13.54 14.51 40.56
CA TYR A 580 -13.71 15.75 39.80
C TYR A 580 -13.16 15.57 38.38
N GLU A 581 -13.95 15.90 37.36
CA GLU A 581 -13.45 16.02 35.99
C GLU A 581 -12.94 17.45 35.76
N VAL A 582 -11.78 17.58 35.14
CA VAL A 582 -11.20 18.85 34.67
C VAL A 582 -10.96 18.73 33.16
N GLY A 583 -11.25 19.81 32.44
CA GLY A 583 -11.31 19.81 30.99
C GLY A 583 -12.61 19.22 30.45
N PRO A 584 -12.64 18.84 29.15
CA PRO A 584 -11.55 19.06 28.18
C PRO A 584 -11.21 20.54 28.03
N LEU A 585 -10.01 20.85 27.51
CA LEU A 585 -9.72 22.20 27.05
C LEU A 585 -10.73 22.60 25.97
N GLU A 586 -10.97 23.90 25.81
CA GLU A 586 -11.84 24.43 24.78
C GLU A 586 -11.16 25.59 24.03
N LEU A 587 -11.40 25.65 22.72
CA LEU A 587 -10.90 26.70 21.83
C LEU A 587 -12.07 27.38 21.10
N GLU A 588 -11.93 28.68 20.88
CA GLU A 588 -12.81 29.49 20.02
C GLU A 588 -11.96 30.44 19.18
N ALA A 589 -12.29 30.62 17.90
CA ALA A 589 -11.44 31.35 16.95
C ALA A 589 -12.27 32.22 15.99
N GLY A 590 -12.79 33.31 16.54
CA GLY A 590 -13.43 34.41 15.81
C GLY A 590 -14.89 34.19 15.42
N ASP A 591 -15.42 32.96 15.55
CA ASP A 591 -16.81 32.62 15.26
C ASP A 591 -17.73 32.68 16.49
N GLY A 592 -17.17 32.76 17.69
CA GLY A 592 -17.90 32.83 18.97
C GLY A 592 -18.28 31.48 19.57
N ASP A 593 -18.01 30.37 18.89
CA ASP A 593 -18.39 29.02 19.33
C ASP A 593 -17.19 28.27 19.92
N TRP A 594 -17.28 27.98 21.23
CA TRP A 594 -16.28 27.19 21.95
C TRP A 594 -16.49 25.70 21.67
N ARG A 595 -15.39 25.01 21.34
CA ARG A 595 -15.38 23.57 21.04
C ARG A 595 -14.29 22.88 21.85
N SER A 596 -14.52 21.66 22.29
CA SER A 596 -13.57 20.85 23.07
C SER A 596 -12.33 20.44 22.26
N VAL A 597 -11.20 20.24 22.94
CA VAL A 597 -10.00 19.59 22.42
C VAL A 597 -10.00 18.13 22.90
N ALA A 598 -9.87 17.17 21.99
CA ALA A 598 -9.84 15.75 22.32
C ALA A 598 -8.69 15.42 23.31
N ASP A 599 -8.85 14.35 24.09
CA ASP A 599 -7.84 13.79 25.01
C ASP A 599 -7.23 14.73 26.07
N THR A 600 -7.75 15.96 26.21
CA THR A 600 -7.32 16.95 27.21
C THR A 600 -8.21 17.01 28.46
N ALA A 601 -8.99 15.96 28.74
CA ALA A 601 -9.77 15.81 29.97
C ALA A 601 -9.03 14.94 30.99
N ALA A 602 -9.11 15.28 32.27
CA ALA A 602 -8.45 14.56 33.35
C ALA A 602 -9.34 14.41 34.60
N THR A 603 -9.29 13.23 35.22
CA THR A 603 -10.09 12.88 36.40
C THR A 603 -9.24 12.93 37.67
N TYR A 604 -9.62 13.79 38.63
CA TYR A 604 -8.94 13.92 39.92
C TYR A 604 -9.77 13.38 41.08
N THR A 605 -9.18 12.52 41.90
CA THR A 605 -9.73 12.12 43.20
C THR A 605 -9.18 13.04 44.29
N VAL A 606 -10.01 13.97 44.76
CA VAL A 606 -9.66 14.90 45.84
C VAL A 606 -10.02 14.29 47.19
N VAL A 607 -9.01 14.12 48.05
CA VAL A 607 -9.14 13.67 49.44
C VAL A 607 -8.94 14.84 50.39
N GLY A 608 -9.97 15.18 51.17
CA GLY A 608 -9.91 16.26 52.16
C GLY A 608 -8.76 16.11 53.16
N GLY A 609 -8.11 17.23 53.49
CA GLY A 609 -6.97 17.23 54.41
C GLY A 609 -7.34 16.78 55.83
N GLU A 610 -6.40 16.10 56.51
CA GLU A 610 -6.54 15.84 57.95
C GLU A 610 -6.54 17.16 58.74
N VAL A 611 -7.45 17.27 59.71
CA VAL A 611 -7.70 18.46 60.56
C VAL A 611 -6.72 18.54 61.74
#